data_AF-A0A5C7FHC7-F1
#
_entry.id   AF-A0A5C7FHC7-F1
#
_cell.length_a   1.000
_cell.length_b   1.000
_cell.length_c   1.000
_cell.angle_alpha   90.00
_cell.angle_beta   90.00
_cell.angle_gamma   90.00
#
_symmetry.space_group_name_H-M   'P 1'
#
loop_
_entity.id
_entity.type
_entity.pdbx_description
1 polymer ?
#
loop_
_entity_poly.entity_id
_entity_poly.type
_entity_poly.pdbx_seq_one_letter_code
_entity_poly.pdbx_strand_id
1 'polypeptide(L)'
;MDSTVEKNPLISIYQSLDKADVRRLGKWLDSPAHNKREDVRALHAYLSGGGDRLFKTSSLGKMRIWKRIFPGETYNDARLRQTFHWALKATESFLAWENWQNDPMNQQLGLAKELRRRNISGSAGRSLRKAEQLQEKTLVRNEAYYRNQYELELEREEHRTYYQLLDKPRFQQISDTLDITYLIEKLKASGNMLFHQRVYRTEYSVRFLDEVISYVEQLDLEDYPVLAIHYYGYRGLVEDDVSGTTISLLRDAVEKHGNLLSRVDLRYVILMAINLCISNMNQGREPYIRESFEWYRLGFSRQVITQDNLLTRATYLNVITIGLRLQEYDWIRRFIDSHTKQLEDDIRENTESFARARLAYEQKDYDTGMPLLAQVDFKHPVYNIMAKTLQLKIYYEIDEYDAMDSQLDSMTTYLRRKTLSDLHKDNFGNIVRFVRRMSRLKPGDRKKKAELREQIENASPLTEKKWLLEQLDKR
;
A
#
# COMPACT_ATOMS: atom_id res chain seq x y z
N MET A 1 -40.35 4.97 5.28
CA MET A 1 -39.74 3.79 4.62
C MET A 1 -39.14 4.26 3.32
N ASP A 2 -37.85 4.01 3.07
CA ASP A 2 -37.20 4.39 1.81
C ASP A 2 -38.02 3.86 0.61
N SER A 3 -38.38 4.77 -0.30
CA SER A 3 -39.14 4.48 -1.53
C SER A 3 -38.26 3.82 -2.61
N THR A 4 -36.97 3.69 -2.34
CA THR A 4 -35.94 3.16 -3.23
C THR A 4 -35.24 1.96 -2.61
N VAL A 5 -34.47 1.23 -3.43
CA VAL A 5 -33.66 0.07 -3.01
C VAL A 5 -32.15 0.33 -3.10
N GLU A 6 -31.73 1.59 -3.25
CA GLU A 6 -30.31 1.95 -3.49
C GLU A 6 -29.36 1.44 -2.41
N LYS A 7 -29.81 1.44 -1.15
CA LYS A 7 -29.04 0.96 0.00
C LYS A 7 -29.05 -0.57 0.14
N ASN A 8 -29.70 -1.29 -0.77
CA ASN A 8 -29.72 -2.75 -0.71
C ASN A 8 -28.36 -3.30 -1.19
N PRO A 9 -27.71 -4.22 -0.44
CA PRO A 9 -26.41 -4.79 -0.81
C PRO A 9 -26.35 -5.43 -2.20
N LEU A 10 -27.49 -5.92 -2.71
CA LEU A 10 -27.59 -6.46 -4.07
C LEU A 10 -27.19 -5.42 -5.12
N ILE A 11 -27.53 -4.14 -4.89
CA ILE A 11 -27.27 -3.08 -5.86
C ILE A 11 -25.76 -2.81 -5.95
N SER A 12 -25.06 -2.70 -4.83
CA SER A 12 -23.60 -2.51 -4.82
C SER A 12 -22.87 -3.69 -5.47
N ILE A 13 -23.36 -4.92 -5.27
CA ILE A 13 -22.79 -6.09 -5.96
C ILE A 13 -23.00 -5.96 -7.48
N TYR A 14 -24.22 -5.67 -7.95
CA TYR A 14 -24.47 -5.53 -9.38
C TYR A 14 -23.67 -4.38 -10.02
N GLN A 15 -23.39 -3.32 -9.27
CA GLN A 15 -22.55 -2.21 -9.72
C GLN A 15 -21.08 -2.60 -9.89
N SER A 16 -20.60 -3.63 -9.17
CA SER A 16 -19.22 -4.11 -9.30
C SER A 16 -19.03 -5.16 -10.40
N LEU A 17 -20.12 -5.75 -10.93
CA LEU A 17 -20.05 -6.78 -11.96
C LEU A 17 -19.78 -6.17 -13.33
N ASP A 18 -18.85 -6.76 -14.08
CA ASP A 18 -18.67 -6.40 -15.47
C ASP A 18 -19.75 -7.05 -16.38
N LYS A 19 -19.73 -6.71 -17.68
CA LYS A 19 -20.71 -7.27 -18.62
C LYS A 19 -20.61 -8.80 -18.76
N ALA A 20 -19.43 -9.38 -18.57
CA ALA A 20 -19.22 -10.82 -18.65
C ALA A 20 -19.74 -11.51 -17.40
N ASP A 21 -19.52 -10.94 -16.22
CA ASP A 21 -20.01 -11.41 -14.94
C ASP A 21 -21.54 -11.42 -14.92
N VAL A 22 -22.17 -10.32 -15.35
CA VAL A 22 -23.64 -10.23 -15.44
C VAL A 22 -24.22 -11.34 -16.33
N ARG A 23 -23.56 -11.67 -17.45
CA ARG A 23 -24.00 -12.78 -18.32
C ARG A 23 -23.83 -14.14 -17.66
N ARG A 24 -22.74 -14.38 -16.92
CA ARG A 24 -22.53 -15.64 -16.19
C ARG A 24 -23.52 -15.79 -15.04
N LEU A 25 -23.79 -14.71 -14.30
CA LEU A 25 -24.83 -14.67 -13.27
C LEU A 25 -26.22 -14.95 -13.85
N GLY A 26 -26.54 -14.42 -15.04
CA GLY A 26 -27.79 -14.76 -15.73
C GLY A 26 -27.95 -16.27 -15.95
N LYS A 27 -26.92 -16.92 -16.52
CA LYS A 27 -26.90 -18.38 -16.72
C LYS A 27 -27.03 -19.15 -15.40
N TRP A 28 -26.39 -18.66 -14.34
CA TRP A 28 -26.50 -19.24 -13.00
C TRP A 28 -27.94 -19.16 -12.46
N LEU A 29 -28.59 -18.00 -12.60
CA LEU A 29 -29.97 -17.78 -12.13
C LEU A 29 -31.03 -18.48 -13.00
N ASP A 30 -30.69 -18.80 -14.24
CA ASP A 30 -31.52 -19.62 -15.14
C ASP A 30 -31.40 -21.13 -14.84
N SER A 31 -30.36 -21.55 -14.11
CA SER A 31 -30.17 -22.95 -13.75
C SER A 31 -31.10 -23.37 -12.60
N PRO A 32 -31.92 -24.42 -12.76
CA PRO A 32 -32.81 -24.93 -11.72
C PRO A 32 -32.05 -25.52 -10.51
N ALA A 33 -30.75 -25.77 -10.65
CA ALA A 33 -29.87 -26.20 -9.56
C ALA A 33 -29.59 -25.07 -8.56
N HIS A 34 -29.68 -23.80 -8.99
CA HIS A 34 -29.28 -22.64 -8.18
C HIS A 34 -30.44 -21.68 -7.92
N ASN A 35 -31.44 -21.62 -8.81
CA ASN A 35 -32.62 -20.80 -8.63
C ASN A 35 -33.86 -21.45 -9.27
N LYS A 36 -34.96 -21.46 -8.51
CA LYS A 36 -36.28 -21.92 -8.99
C LYS A 36 -37.30 -20.79 -9.09
N ARG A 37 -36.96 -19.57 -8.66
CA ARG A 37 -37.91 -18.47 -8.60
C ARG A 37 -37.85 -17.60 -9.86
N GLU A 38 -39.00 -17.41 -10.50
CA GLU A 38 -39.15 -16.53 -11.66
C GLU A 38 -38.95 -15.05 -11.31
N ASP A 39 -39.37 -14.63 -10.12
CA ASP A 39 -39.25 -13.24 -9.68
C ASP A 39 -37.78 -12.79 -9.54
N VAL A 40 -36.89 -13.70 -9.13
CA VAL A 40 -35.44 -13.47 -9.08
C VAL A 40 -34.86 -13.30 -10.48
N ARG A 41 -35.28 -14.11 -11.45
CA ARG A 41 -34.85 -13.97 -12.86
C ARG A 41 -35.35 -12.66 -13.47
N ALA A 42 -36.61 -12.31 -13.22
CA ALA A 42 -37.18 -11.05 -13.65
C ALA A 42 -36.47 -9.84 -13.02
N LEU A 43 -36.06 -9.93 -11.75
CA LEU A 43 -35.24 -8.90 -11.09
C LEU A 43 -33.87 -8.78 -11.76
N HIS A 44 -33.18 -9.90 -12.02
CA HIS A 44 -31.91 -9.88 -12.74
C HIS A 44 -32.03 -9.22 -14.12
N ALA A 45 -33.04 -9.60 -14.90
CA ALA A 45 -33.31 -9.00 -16.22
C ALA A 45 -33.62 -7.50 -16.12
N TYR A 46 -34.30 -7.06 -15.04
CA TYR A 46 -34.53 -5.63 -14.80
C TYR A 46 -33.23 -4.87 -14.52
N LEU A 47 -32.41 -5.37 -13.59
CA LEU A 47 -31.17 -4.73 -13.15
C LEU A 47 -30.10 -4.72 -14.25
N SER A 48 -30.02 -5.77 -15.06
CA SER A 48 -29.05 -5.89 -16.17
C SER A 48 -29.47 -5.20 -17.46
N GLY A 49 -30.75 -4.85 -17.63
CA GLY A 49 -31.31 -4.37 -18.89
C GLY A 49 -30.97 -2.91 -19.29
N GLY A 50 -30.05 -2.23 -18.59
CA GLY A 50 -29.52 -0.93 -19.00
C GLY A 50 -28.41 -0.43 -18.09
N GLY A 51 -27.27 -0.01 -18.66
CA GLY A 51 -26.05 0.32 -17.91
C GLY A 51 -26.26 1.35 -16.80
N ASP A 52 -27.06 2.39 -17.06
CA ASP A 52 -27.30 3.45 -16.08
C ASP A 52 -28.37 3.11 -15.02
N ARG A 53 -29.10 2.00 -15.16
CA ARG A 53 -30.24 1.69 -14.27
C ARG A 53 -29.78 1.54 -12.82
N LEU A 54 -28.59 1.00 -12.62
CA LEU A 54 -27.99 0.80 -11.30
C LEU A 54 -27.52 2.11 -10.64
N PHE A 55 -27.43 3.21 -11.39
CA PHE A 55 -26.90 4.50 -10.91
C PHE A 55 -27.96 5.60 -10.89
N LYS A 56 -29.22 5.30 -11.25
CA LYS A 56 -30.33 6.25 -11.27
C LYS A 56 -31.35 5.92 -10.19
N THR A 57 -31.54 6.83 -9.23
CA THR A 57 -32.56 6.72 -8.16
C THR A 57 -33.95 6.43 -8.68
N SER A 58 -34.35 7.07 -9.79
CA SER A 58 -35.64 6.84 -10.43
C SER A 58 -35.80 5.43 -11.02
N SER A 59 -34.70 4.75 -11.34
CA SER A 59 -34.69 3.35 -11.79
C SER A 59 -34.72 2.38 -10.62
N LEU A 60 -34.23 2.77 -9.44
CA LEU A 60 -34.20 1.96 -8.22
C LEU A 60 -35.41 2.22 -7.29
N GLY A 61 -36.46 2.88 -7.79
CA GLY A 61 -37.72 3.03 -7.07
C GLY A 61 -38.48 1.71 -6.96
N LYS A 62 -38.92 1.37 -5.74
CA LYS A 62 -39.60 0.08 -5.44
C LYS A 62 -40.84 -0.16 -6.31
N MET A 63 -41.67 0.87 -6.49
CA MET A 63 -42.88 0.79 -7.34
C MET A 63 -42.55 0.48 -8.80
N ARG A 64 -41.46 1.04 -9.32
CA ARG A 64 -41.03 0.82 -10.72
C ARG A 64 -40.54 -0.61 -10.91
N ILE A 65 -39.72 -1.08 -9.99
CA ILE A 65 -39.23 -2.46 -9.96
C ILE A 65 -40.43 -3.43 -9.85
N TRP A 66 -41.36 -3.18 -8.92
CA TRP A 66 -42.56 -3.98 -8.73
C TRP A 66 -43.36 -4.14 -10.02
N LYS A 67 -43.71 -3.04 -10.69
CA LYS A 67 -44.48 -3.06 -11.93
C LYS A 67 -43.82 -3.88 -13.04
N ARG A 68 -42.49 -3.98 -13.03
CA ARG A 68 -41.76 -4.76 -14.03
C ARG A 68 -41.69 -6.25 -13.71
N ILE A 69 -41.54 -6.60 -12.43
CA ILE A 69 -41.37 -7.99 -11.96
C ILE A 69 -42.72 -8.68 -11.78
N PHE A 70 -43.74 -7.95 -11.31
CA PHE A 70 -45.08 -8.45 -11.01
C PHE A 70 -46.13 -7.63 -11.81
N PRO A 71 -46.19 -7.79 -13.14
CA PRO A 71 -47.12 -7.02 -13.97
C PRO A 71 -48.57 -7.34 -13.60
N GLY A 72 -49.38 -6.30 -13.39
CA GLY A 72 -50.80 -6.44 -13.07
C GLY A 72 -51.13 -6.73 -11.60
N GLU A 73 -50.13 -6.93 -10.74
CA GLU A 73 -50.34 -7.17 -9.31
C GLU A 73 -50.32 -5.88 -8.47
N THR A 74 -51.15 -5.84 -7.42
CA THR A 74 -51.12 -4.77 -6.40
C THR A 74 -49.80 -4.79 -5.64
N TYR A 75 -49.21 -3.61 -5.42
CA TYR A 75 -47.92 -3.48 -4.74
C TYR A 75 -47.88 -4.18 -3.38
N ASN A 76 -46.91 -5.09 -3.21
CA ASN A 76 -46.64 -5.76 -1.93
C ASN A 76 -45.15 -5.66 -1.57
N ASP A 77 -44.84 -4.77 -0.63
CA ASP A 77 -43.47 -4.51 -0.17
C ASP A 77 -42.82 -5.76 0.46
N ALA A 78 -43.58 -6.63 1.14
CA ALA A 78 -43.05 -7.84 1.73
C ALA A 78 -42.60 -8.85 0.67
N ARG A 79 -43.40 -9.05 -0.39
CA ARG A 79 -43.02 -9.91 -1.52
C ARG A 79 -41.81 -9.36 -2.26
N LEU A 80 -41.75 -8.04 -2.49
CA LEU A 80 -40.59 -7.40 -3.12
C LEU A 80 -39.32 -7.61 -2.29
N ARG A 81 -39.38 -7.39 -0.97
CA ARG A 81 -38.24 -7.67 -0.07
C ARG A 81 -37.81 -9.12 -0.13
N GLN A 82 -38.78 -10.05 -0.20
CA GLN A 82 -38.48 -11.47 -0.35
C GLN A 82 -37.75 -11.76 -1.67
N THR A 83 -38.17 -11.16 -2.80
CA THR A 83 -37.47 -11.28 -4.09
C THR A 83 -36.03 -10.78 -4.00
N PHE A 84 -35.80 -9.62 -3.38
CA PHE A 84 -34.45 -9.08 -3.16
C PHE A 84 -33.61 -9.99 -2.27
N HIS A 85 -34.18 -10.54 -1.20
CA HIS A 85 -33.47 -11.49 -0.32
C HIS A 85 -33.00 -12.74 -1.09
N TRP A 86 -33.87 -13.36 -1.88
CA TRP A 86 -33.50 -14.54 -2.66
C TRP A 86 -32.52 -14.22 -3.79
N ALA A 87 -32.67 -13.07 -4.45
CA ALA A 87 -31.74 -12.61 -5.46
C ALA A 87 -30.35 -12.35 -4.88
N LEU A 88 -30.27 -11.73 -3.69
CA LEU A 88 -29.01 -11.53 -2.98
C LEU A 88 -28.34 -12.87 -2.64
N LYS A 89 -29.05 -13.78 -1.99
CA LYS A 89 -28.53 -15.11 -1.64
C LYS A 89 -28.00 -15.87 -2.87
N ALA A 90 -28.74 -15.83 -3.98
CA ALA A 90 -28.33 -16.51 -5.22
C ALA A 90 -27.11 -15.85 -5.87
N THR A 91 -27.02 -14.51 -5.81
CA THR A 91 -25.88 -13.75 -6.34
C THR A 91 -24.62 -13.94 -5.48
N GLU A 92 -24.74 -13.94 -4.16
CA GLU A 92 -23.61 -14.24 -3.25
C GLU A 92 -23.10 -15.68 -3.45
N SER A 93 -24.01 -16.64 -3.64
CA SER A 93 -23.64 -18.03 -3.95
C SER A 93 -22.90 -18.14 -5.30
N PHE A 94 -23.31 -17.35 -6.29
CA PHE A 94 -22.59 -17.26 -7.57
C PHE A 94 -21.18 -16.70 -7.39
N LEU A 95 -21.01 -15.62 -6.62
CA LEU A 95 -19.68 -15.05 -6.35
C LEU A 95 -18.75 -16.01 -5.60
N ALA A 96 -19.29 -16.74 -4.62
CA ALA A 96 -18.54 -17.79 -3.94
C ALA A 96 -18.13 -18.92 -4.90
N TRP A 97 -19.03 -19.33 -5.80
CA TRP A 97 -18.73 -20.32 -6.83
C TRP A 97 -17.68 -19.82 -7.83
N GLU A 98 -17.77 -18.57 -8.30
CA GLU A 98 -16.76 -17.96 -9.18
C GLU A 98 -15.40 -17.90 -8.49
N ASN A 99 -15.34 -17.55 -7.21
CA ASN A 99 -14.09 -17.59 -6.44
C ASN A 99 -13.48 -18.99 -6.43
N TRP A 100 -14.28 -20.03 -6.18
CA TRP A 100 -13.84 -21.42 -6.25
C TRP A 100 -13.42 -21.84 -7.68
N GLN A 101 -14.15 -21.40 -8.72
CA GLN A 101 -13.80 -21.65 -10.12
C GLN A 101 -12.48 -21.01 -10.53
N ASN A 102 -12.10 -19.90 -9.90
CA ASN A 102 -10.84 -19.22 -10.16
C ASN A 102 -9.65 -19.84 -9.38
N ASP A 103 -9.88 -20.90 -8.61
CA ASP A 103 -8.85 -21.63 -7.88
C ASP A 103 -8.77 -23.11 -8.34
N PRO A 104 -7.94 -23.42 -9.35
CA PRO A 104 -7.78 -24.78 -9.86
C PRO A 104 -7.24 -25.76 -8.81
N MET A 105 -6.45 -25.30 -7.84
CA MET A 105 -5.87 -26.15 -6.81
C MET A 105 -6.96 -26.67 -5.88
N ASN A 106 -7.80 -25.76 -5.37
CA ASN A 106 -8.94 -26.12 -4.53
C ASN A 106 -9.97 -27.00 -5.27
N GLN A 107 -10.14 -26.81 -6.58
CA GLN A 107 -10.97 -27.70 -7.40
C GLN A 107 -10.42 -29.13 -7.46
N GLN A 108 -9.13 -29.30 -7.77
CA GLN A 108 -8.54 -30.63 -7.87
C GLN A 108 -8.49 -31.35 -6.52
N LEU A 109 -8.15 -30.65 -5.44
CA LEU A 109 -8.16 -31.22 -4.08
C LEU A 109 -9.57 -31.61 -3.64
N GLY A 110 -10.56 -30.74 -3.86
CA GLY A 110 -11.96 -31.03 -3.55
C GLY A 110 -12.48 -32.25 -4.32
N LEU A 111 -12.13 -32.36 -5.60
CA LEU A 111 -12.50 -33.50 -6.44
C LEU A 111 -11.80 -34.79 -5.97
N ALA A 112 -10.51 -34.74 -5.64
CA ALA A 112 -9.77 -35.89 -5.13
C ALA A 112 -10.42 -36.45 -3.85
N LYS A 113 -10.73 -35.57 -2.90
CA LYS A 113 -11.38 -35.90 -1.64
C LYS A 113 -12.75 -36.54 -1.84
N GLU A 114 -13.57 -35.98 -2.72
CA GLU A 114 -14.91 -36.53 -2.99
C GLU A 114 -14.84 -37.89 -3.72
N LEU A 115 -13.91 -38.05 -4.66
CA LEU A 115 -13.70 -39.33 -5.35
C LEU A 115 -13.18 -40.42 -4.42
N ARG A 116 -12.28 -40.09 -3.49
CA ARG A 116 -11.82 -41.00 -2.44
C ARG A 116 -12.97 -41.43 -1.54
N ARG A 117 -13.80 -40.50 -1.06
CA ARG A 117 -14.99 -40.82 -0.25
C ARG A 117 -15.97 -41.77 -0.96
N ARG A 118 -16.00 -41.73 -2.29
CA ARG A 118 -16.80 -42.61 -3.15
C ARG A 118 -16.09 -43.91 -3.54
N ASN A 119 -14.89 -44.15 -3.02
CA ASN A 119 -14.05 -45.32 -3.33
C ASN A 119 -13.60 -45.43 -4.81
N ILE A 120 -13.41 -44.29 -5.50
CA ILE A 120 -12.98 -44.25 -6.90
C ILE A 120 -11.48 -43.92 -6.99
N SER A 121 -10.64 -44.87 -6.52
CA SER A 121 -9.20 -44.66 -6.31
C SER A 121 -8.44 -44.13 -7.55
N GLY A 122 -8.66 -44.73 -8.73
CA GLY A 122 -7.94 -44.34 -9.95
C GLY A 122 -8.20 -42.89 -10.37
N SER A 123 -9.43 -42.40 -10.22
CA SER A 123 -9.78 -41.00 -10.52
C SER A 123 -9.31 -40.04 -9.42
N ALA A 124 -9.36 -40.46 -8.15
CA ALA A 124 -8.81 -39.68 -7.04
C ALA A 124 -7.30 -39.46 -7.23
N GLY A 125 -6.54 -40.52 -7.53
CA GLY A 125 -5.10 -40.43 -7.80
C GLY A 125 -4.75 -39.56 -9.00
N ARG A 126 -5.55 -39.59 -10.09
CA ARG A 126 -5.37 -38.65 -11.22
C ARG A 126 -5.59 -37.19 -10.82
N SER A 127 -6.58 -36.92 -9.97
CA SER A 127 -6.87 -35.56 -9.51
C SER A 127 -5.75 -35.05 -8.58
N LEU A 128 -5.22 -35.93 -7.71
CA LEU A 128 -4.04 -35.63 -6.88
C LEU A 128 -2.80 -35.30 -7.70
N ARG A 129 -2.50 -36.06 -8.75
CA ARG A 129 -1.37 -35.75 -9.66
C ARG A 129 -1.55 -34.40 -10.36
N LYS A 130 -2.79 -34.04 -10.72
CA LYS A 130 -3.08 -32.71 -11.29
C LYS A 130 -2.85 -31.60 -10.27
N ALA A 131 -3.30 -31.79 -9.02
CA ALA A 131 -3.05 -30.86 -7.92
C ALA A 131 -1.53 -30.67 -7.68
N GLU A 132 -0.76 -31.75 -7.67
CA GLU A 132 0.71 -31.72 -7.57
C GLU A 132 1.35 -30.91 -8.71
N GLN A 133 0.93 -31.14 -9.97
CA GLN A 133 1.43 -30.36 -11.11
C GLN A 133 1.06 -28.87 -11.04
N LEU A 134 -0.14 -28.53 -10.55
CA LEU A 134 -0.56 -27.14 -10.35
C LEU A 134 0.31 -26.47 -9.28
N GLN A 135 0.57 -27.20 -8.20
CA GLN A 135 1.40 -26.75 -7.10
C GLN A 135 2.84 -26.50 -7.56
N GLU A 136 3.49 -27.44 -8.24
CA GLU A 136 4.85 -27.28 -8.76
C GLU A 136 5.00 -26.06 -9.68
N LYS A 137 4.01 -25.82 -10.56
CA LYS A 137 3.98 -24.70 -11.51
C LYS A 137 3.68 -23.34 -10.88
N THR A 138 3.21 -23.30 -9.63
CA THR A 138 2.87 -22.04 -8.96
C THR A 138 4.15 -21.28 -8.65
N LEU A 139 4.37 -20.14 -9.31
CA LEU A 139 5.58 -19.33 -9.11
C LEU A 139 5.61 -18.66 -7.72
N VAL A 140 4.45 -18.20 -7.24
CA VAL A 140 4.31 -17.56 -5.93
C VAL A 140 4.42 -18.63 -4.84
N ARG A 141 5.37 -18.45 -3.91
CA ARG A 141 5.66 -19.37 -2.79
C ARG A 141 5.30 -18.74 -1.44
N ASN A 142 4.24 -17.94 -1.39
CA ASN A 142 3.78 -17.30 -0.15
C ASN A 142 3.05 -18.30 0.77
N GLU A 143 2.45 -17.84 1.87
CA GLU A 143 1.76 -18.70 2.82
C GLU A 143 0.64 -19.55 2.17
N ALA A 144 -0.03 -19.03 1.15
CA ALA A 144 -1.09 -19.76 0.44
C ALA A 144 -0.53 -20.97 -0.31
N TYR A 145 0.67 -20.84 -0.88
CA TYR A 145 1.36 -21.95 -1.51
C TYR A 145 1.63 -23.07 -0.51
N TYR A 146 2.20 -22.75 0.66
CA TYR A 146 2.53 -23.77 1.66
C TYR A 146 1.27 -24.36 2.33
N ARG A 147 0.20 -23.59 2.54
CA ARG A 147 -1.11 -24.15 2.93
C ARG A 147 -1.65 -25.15 1.90
N ASN A 148 -1.58 -24.81 0.61
CA ASN A 148 -2.01 -25.71 -0.46
C ASN A 148 -1.15 -26.97 -0.52
N GLN A 149 0.17 -26.84 -0.29
CA GLN A 149 1.06 -27.99 -0.17
C GLN A 149 0.59 -28.87 0.99
N TYR A 150 0.37 -28.30 2.17
CA TYR A 150 -0.04 -29.04 3.36
C TYR A 150 -1.34 -29.83 3.13
N GLU A 151 -2.36 -29.19 2.54
CA GLU A 151 -3.61 -29.86 2.20
C GLU A 151 -3.43 -30.98 1.15
N LEU A 152 -2.54 -30.78 0.17
CA LEU A 152 -2.17 -31.82 -0.79
C LEU A 152 -1.47 -33.01 -0.11
N GLU A 153 -0.55 -32.72 0.81
CA GLU A 153 0.16 -33.73 1.60
C GLU A 153 -0.80 -34.60 2.41
N LEU A 154 -1.77 -33.96 3.10
CA LEU A 154 -2.82 -34.63 3.85
C LEU A 154 -3.69 -35.53 2.97
N GLU A 155 -4.20 -35.02 1.85
CA GLU A 155 -5.09 -35.81 0.99
C GLU A 155 -4.34 -36.94 0.28
N ARG A 156 -3.04 -36.78 -0.01
CA ARG A 156 -2.19 -37.88 -0.50
C ARG A 156 -1.97 -38.95 0.56
N GLU A 157 -1.77 -38.57 1.81
CA GLU A 157 -1.62 -39.51 2.92
C GLU A 157 -2.92 -40.29 3.20
N GLU A 158 -4.06 -39.61 3.12
CA GLU A 158 -5.38 -40.26 3.15
C GLU A 158 -5.53 -41.25 1.98
N HIS A 159 -5.26 -40.83 0.74
CA HIS A 159 -5.35 -41.73 -0.43
C HIS A 159 -4.43 -42.96 -0.27
N ARG A 160 -3.20 -42.76 0.22
CA ARG A 160 -2.23 -43.82 0.51
C ARG A 160 -2.78 -44.80 1.55
N THR A 161 -3.32 -44.30 2.66
CA THR A 161 -3.84 -45.13 3.75
C THR A 161 -4.95 -46.07 3.27
N TYR A 162 -5.83 -45.60 2.37
CA TYR A 162 -6.94 -46.41 1.84
C TYR A 162 -6.55 -47.34 0.69
N TYR A 163 -5.57 -46.98 -0.15
CA TYR A 163 -5.34 -47.69 -1.42
C TYR A 163 -3.89 -48.13 -1.67
N GLN A 164 -2.91 -47.63 -0.92
CA GLN A 164 -1.48 -47.83 -1.17
C GLN A 164 -0.70 -48.02 0.15
N LEU A 165 -1.20 -48.87 1.05
CA LEU A 165 -0.69 -49.00 2.43
C LEU A 165 0.81 -49.37 2.51
N LEU A 166 1.35 -50.05 1.48
CA LEU A 166 2.76 -50.43 1.40
C LEU A 166 3.69 -49.28 1.01
N ASP A 167 3.15 -48.19 0.46
CA ASP A 167 3.94 -47.01 0.09
C ASP A 167 4.38 -46.25 1.35
N LYS A 168 5.55 -45.59 1.29
CA LYS A 168 6.12 -44.84 2.42
C LYS A 168 5.16 -43.72 2.89
N PRO A 169 4.93 -43.56 4.21
CA PRO A 169 4.10 -42.48 4.74
C PRO A 169 4.71 -41.11 4.48
N ARG A 170 3.84 -40.09 4.45
CA ARG A 170 4.19 -38.71 4.18
C ARG A 170 4.21 -37.81 5.43
N PHE A 171 4.29 -38.42 6.62
CA PHE A 171 4.21 -37.70 7.90
C PHE A 171 5.25 -36.59 8.03
N GLN A 172 6.49 -36.82 7.58
CA GLN A 172 7.53 -35.79 7.62
C GLN A 172 7.17 -34.61 6.71
N GLN A 173 6.72 -34.88 5.48
CA GLN A 173 6.34 -33.80 4.54
C GLN A 173 5.14 -33.00 5.04
N ILE A 174 4.17 -33.66 5.69
CA ILE A 174 3.04 -32.99 6.35
C ILE A 174 3.56 -32.07 7.45
N SER A 175 4.44 -32.56 8.32
CA SER A 175 5.02 -31.77 9.43
C SER A 175 5.83 -30.59 8.92
N ASP A 176 6.80 -30.82 8.03
CA ASP A 176 7.69 -29.77 7.51
C ASP A 176 6.91 -28.65 6.81
N THR A 177 5.87 -29.04 6.05
CA THR A 177 5.02 -28.08 5.35
C THR A 177 4.13 -27.30 6.32
N LEU A 178 3.63 -27.94 7.37
CA LEU A 178 2.87 -27.26 8.42
C LEU A 178 3.76 -26.25 9.16
N ASP A 179 4.98 -26.66 9.51
CA ASP A 179 5.95 -25.83 10.23
C ASP A 179 6.29 -24.59 9.41
N ILE A 180 6.69 -24.74 8.13
CA ILE A 180 7.03 -23.57 7.30
C ILE A 180 5.85 -22.64 7.07
N THR A 181 4.64 -23.20 6.91
CA THR A 181 3.40 -22.42 6.80
C THR A 181 3.19 -21.57 8.05
N TYR A 182 3.29 -22.21 9.22
CA TYR A 182 3.10 -21.55 10.51
C TYR A 182 4.15 -20.45 10.74
N LEU A 183 5.43 -20.73 10.48
CA LEU A 183 6.51 -19.76 10.68
C LEU A 183 6.29 -18.50 9.83
N ILE A 184 5.97 -18.65 8.54
CA ILE A 184 5.69 -17.53 7.63
C ILE A 184 4.48 -16.72 8.11
N GLU A 185 3.35 -17.38 8.37
CA GLU A 185 2.13 -16.70 8.81
C GLU A 185 2.31 -16.01 10.16
N LYS A 186 3.03 -16.66 11.07
CA LYS A 186 3.27 -16.14 12.41
C LYS A 186 4.15 -14.91 12.38
N LEU A 187 5.21 -14.89 11.57
CA LEU A 187 6.04 -13.69 11.37
C LEU A 187 5.26 -12.57 10.68
N LYS A 188 4.46 -12.88 9.66
CA LYS A 188 3.62 -11.90 8.96
C LYS A 188 2.60 -11.25 9.92
N ALA A 189 1.86 -12.05 10.69
CA ALA A 189 0.88 -11.56 11.64
C ALA A 189 1.55 -10.74 12.77
N SER A 190 2.63 -11.26 13.34
CA SER A 190 3.37 -10.59 14.42
C SER A 190 4.01 -9.28 13.95
N GLY A 191 4.61 -9.26 12.75
CA GLY A 191 5.15 -8.06 12.14
C GLY A 191 4.09 -6.98 11.93
N ASN A 192 2.89 -7.35 11.49
CA ASN A 192 1.77 -6.42 11.35
C ASN A 192 1.33 -5.85 12.71
N MET A 193 1.25 -6.69 13.75
CA MET A 193 0.93 -6.25 15.11
C MET A 193 1.97 -5.25 15.64
N LEU A 194 3.25 -5.56 15.48
CA LEU A 194 4.37 -4.71 15.92
C LEU A 194 4.41 -3.38 15.15
N PHE A 195 4.22 -3.42 13.83
CA PHE A 195 4.13 -2.21 13.01
C PHE A 195 2.96 -1.32 13.44
N HIS A 196 1.78 -1.90 13.63
CA HIS A 196 0.60 -1.16 14.09
C HIS A 196 0.80 -0.57 15.49
N GLN A 197 1.38 -1.34 16.41
CA GLN A 197 1.71 -0.88 17.77
C GLN A 197 2.63 0.35 17.75
N ARG A 198 3.64 0.37 16.87
CA ARG A 198 4.54 1.53 16.70
C ARG A 198 3.83 2.77 16.18
N VAL A 199 2.86 2.62 15.29
CA VAL A 199 2.15 3.75 14.65
C VAL A 199 1.02 4.28 15.52
N TYR A 200 0.21 3.40 16.12
CA TYR A 200 -1.04 3.75 16.80
C TYR A 200 -1.00 3.62 18.32
N ARG A 201 0.16 3.29 18.91
CA ARG A 201 0.33 3.11 20.37
C ARG A 201 -0.68 2.14 20.98
N THR A 202 -1.04 1.10 20.23
CA THR A 202 -1.91 0.01 20.68
C THR A 202 -1.05 -1.16 21.16
N GLU A 203 -1.37 -1.74 22.30
CA GLU A 203 -0.64 -2.90 22.82
C GLU A 203 -1.23 -4.21 22.30
N TYR A 204 -0.36 -5.10 21.84
CA TYR A 204 -0.74 -6.47 21.49
C TYR A 204 0.04 -7.51 22.30
N SER A 205 -0.63 -8.62 22.65
CA SER A 205 0.03 -9.81 23.21
C SER A 205 0.50 -10.72 22.07
N VAL A 206 1.77 -10.61 21.68
CA VAL A 206 2.36 -11.40 20.59
C VAL A 206 2.95 -12.71 21.12
N ARG A 207 2.09 -13.68 21.43
CA ARG A 207 2.52 -14.98 22.00
C ARG A 207 3.29 -15.83 20.99
N PHE A 208 4.16 -16.72 21.46
CA PHE A 208 4.93 -17.67 20.65
C PHE A 208 5.87 -17.05 19.61
N LEU A 209 6.16 -15.74 19.70
CA LEU A 209 7.04 -15.10 18.74
C LEU A 209 8.50 -15.45 19.01
N ASP A 210 8.92 -15.41 20.27
CA ASP A 210 10.32 -15.64 20.65
C ASP A 210 10.78 -17.05 20.27
N GLU A 211 9.93 -18.05 20.48
CA GLU A 211 10.19 -19.45 20.10
C GLU A 211 10.27 -19.61 18.57
N VAL A 212 9.41 -18.91 17.84
CA VAL A 212 9.43 -18.90 16.37
C VAL A 212 10.72 -18.28 15.86
N ILE A 213 11.13 -17.13 16.41
CA ILE A 213 12.37 -16.47 16.03
C ILE A 213 13.57 -17.36 16.33
N SER A 214 13.65 -17.90 17.54
CA SER A 214 14.73 -18.78 17.94
C SER A 214 14.86 -20.02 17.05
N TYR A 215 13.73 -20.55 16.57
CA TYR A 215 13.75 -21.67 15.63
C TYR A 215 14.19 -21.22 14.23
N VAL A 216 13.67 -20.11 13.72
CA VAL A 216 14.04 -19.56 12.39
C VAL A 216 15.52 -19.23 12.29
N GLU A 217 16.13 -18.75 13.38
CA GLU A 217 17.58 -18.48 13.47
C GLU A 217 18.47 -19.72 13.31
N GLN A 218 17.93 -20.92 13.54
CA GLN A 218 18.65 -22.18 13.40
C GLN A 218 18.56 -22.76 11.98
N LEU A 219 17.71 -22.19 11.13
CA LEU A 219 17.50 -22.65 9.75
C LEU A 219 18.50 -22.00 8.79
N ASP A 220 18.84 -22.74 7.74
CA ASP A 220 19.45 -22.13 6.56
C ASP A 220 18.37 -21.40 5.75
N LEU A 221 18.37 -20.07 5.85
CA LEU A 221 17.36 -19.23 5.21
C LEU A 221 17.47 -19.20 3.68
N GLU A 222 18.58 -19.68 3.09
CA GLU A 222 18.68 -19.82 1.63
C GLU A 222 17.68 -20.83 1.08
N ASP A 223 17.34 -21.87 1.85
CA ASP A 223 16.35 -22.88 1.49
C ASP A 223 14.90 -22.36 1.62
N TYR A 224 14.69 -21.29 2.39
CA TYR A 224 13.37 -20.73 2.71
C TYR A 224 13.28 -19.23 2.42
N PRO A 225 13.38 -18.81 1.14
CA PRO A 225 13.52 -17.41 0.77
C PRO A 225 12.35 -16.51 1.19
N VAL A 226 11.12 -17.02 1.15
CA VAL A 226 9.94 -16.25 1.59
C VAL A 226 9.93 -16.08 3.11
N LEU A 227 10.30 -17.12 3.86
CA LEU A 227 10.49 -17.03 5.31
C LEU A 227 11.58 -16.00 5.65
N ALA A 228 12.70 -16.02 4.92
CA ALA A 228 13.80 -15.07 5.09
C ALA A 228 13.33 -13.61 4.92
N ILE A 229 12.52 -13.32 3.90
CA ILE A 229 11.95 -11.98 3.69
C ILE A 229 11.10 -11.55 4.90
N HIS A 230 10.22 -12.41 5.40
CA HIS A 230 9.41 -12.08 6.58
C HIS A 230 10.25 -11.93 7.85
N TYR A 231 11.29 -12.75 8.00
CA TYR A 231 12.21 -12.69 9.12
C TYR A 231 13.04 -11.41 9.15
N TYR A 232 13.67 -11.01 8.03
CA TYR A 232 14.40 -9.74 7.96
C TYR A 232 13.47 -8.53 8.10
N GLY A 233 12.23 -8.64 7.60
CA GLY A 233 11.18 -7.64 7.84
C GLY A 233 10.86 -7.47 9.32
N TYR A 234 10.73 -8.57 10.06
CA TYR A 234 10.59 -8.57 11.51
C TYR A 234 11.81 -7.94 12.20
N ARG A 235 13.02 -8.38 11.86
CA ARG A 235 14.26 -7.83 12.45
C ARG A 235 14.35 -6.32 12.26
N GLY A 236 14.04 -5.81 11.06
CA GLY A 236 14.01 -4.36 10.80
C GLY A 236 12.97 -3.58 11.61
N LEU A 237 11.94 -4.25 12.15
CA LEU A 237 10.95 -3.62 13.03
C LEU A 237 11.43 -3.52 14.49
N VAL A 238 12.18 -4.51 14.96
CA VAL A 238 12.52 -4.67 16.40
C VAL A 238 13.96 -4.33 16.74
N GLU A 239 14.90 -4.53 15.82
CA GLU A 239 16.32 -4.27 16.07
C GLU A 239 16.63 -2.79 16.01
N ASP A 240 17.46 -2.34 16.95
CA ASP A 240 18.04 -1.01 16.90
C ASP A 240 19.28 -1.00 15.99
N ASP A 241 19.07 -1.10 14.69
CA ASP A 241 20.15 -1.08 13.69
C ASP A 241 20.45 0.35 13.24
N VAL A 242 21.55 0.93 13.72
CA VAL A 242 22.01 2.26 13.31
C VAL A 242 22.59 2.25 11.89
N SER A 243 23.15 1.12 11.45
CA SER A 243 23.87 0.98 10.19
C SER A 243 22.97 0.75 8.98
N GLY A 244 21.77 0.21 9.18
CA GLY A 244 20.87 -0.21 8.09
C GLY A 244 21.26 -1.54 7.44
N THR A 245 22.13 -2.34 8.07
CA THR A 245 22.51 -3.68 7.59
C THR A 245 21.29 -4.60 7.46
N THR A 246 20.40 -4.63 8.46
CA THR A 246 19.22 -5.51 8.45
C THR A 246 18.26 -5.13 7.33
N ILE A 247 18.08 -3.82 7.07
CA ILE A 247 17.20 -3.37 5.97
C ILE A 247 17.83 -3.62 4.59
N SER A 248 19.16 -3.60 4.48
CA SER A 248 19.88 -4.01 3.28
C SER A 248 19.72 -5.52 3.02
N LEU A 249 19.87 -6.36 4.04
CA LEU A 249 19.65 -7.81 3.91
C LEU A 249 18.23 -8.13 3.42
N LEU A 250 17.22 -7.44 3.97
CA LEU A 250 15.85 -7.55 3.48
C LEU A 250 15.75 -7.14 2.00
N ARG A 251 16.41 -6.05 1.59
CA ARG A 251 16.39 -5.58 0.21
C ARG A 251 16.99 -6.62 -0.73
N ASP A 252 18.15 -7.16 -0.38
CA ASP A 252 18.86 -8.13 -1.19
C ASP A 252 18.03 -9.43 -1.33
N ALA A 253 17.37 -9.87 -0.25
CA ALA A 253 16.43 -10.99 -0.29
C ALA A 253 15.22 -10.71 -1.19
N VAL A 254 14.64 -9.50 -1.13
CA VAL A 254 13.51 -9.10 -1.99
C VAL A 254 13.95 -8.92 -3.45
N GLU A 255 15.15 -8.44 -3.72
CA GLU A 255 15.67 -8.31 -5.07
C GLU A 255 15.86 -9.69 -5.72
N LYS A 256 16.46 -10.64 -4.99
CA LYS A 256 16.73 -12.01 -5.43
C LYS A 256 15.45 -12.87 -5.53
N HIS A 257 14.55 -12.76 -4.55
CA HIS A 257 13.42 -13.69 -4.38
C HIS A 257 12.03 -13.04 -4.37
N GLY A 258 11.91 -11.73 -4.60
CA GLY A 258 10.63 -11.02 -4.53
C GLY A 258 9.60 -11.46 -5.58
N ASN A 259 10.00 -12.16 -6.64
CA ASN A 259 9.08 -12.80 -7.59
C ASN A 259 8.32 -14.01 -7.01
N LEU A 260 8.78 -14.55 -5.88
CA LEU A 260 8.08 -15.60 -5.13
C LEU A 260 6.93 -15.03 -4.29
N LEU A 261 6.84 -13.71 -4.11
CA LEU A 261 5.74 -13.05 -3.42
C LEU A 261 4.62 -12.71 -4.39
N SER A 262 3.39 -12.64 -3.89
CA SER A 262 2.30 -12.02 -4.64
C SER A 262 2.62 -10.53 -4.83
N ARG A 263 2.05 -9.89 -5.86
CA ARG A 263 2.24 -8.44 -6.09
C ARG A 263 1.81 -7.60 -4.88
N VAL A 264 0.77 -8.05 -4.16
CA VAL A 264 0.25 -7.41 -2.95
C VAL A 264 1.24 -7.56 -1.80
N ASP A 265 1.77 -8.76 -1.57
CA ASP A 265 2.75 -9.00 -0.50
C ASP A 265 4.07 -8.25 -0.77
N LEU A 266 4.56 -8.27 -2.02
CA LEU A 266 5.76 -7.53 -2.42
C LEU A 266 5.58 -6.03 -2.18
N ARG A 267 4.43 -5.47 -2.56
CA ARG A 267 4.10 -4.06 -2.27
C ARG A 267 4.15 -3.79 -0.78
N TYR A 268 3.55 -4.65 0.03
CA TYR A 268 3.50 -4.49 1.48
C TYR A 268 4.91 -4.46 2.10
N VAL A 269 5.76 -5.42 1.74
CA VAL A 269 7.15 -5.48 2.22
C VAL A 269 7.95 -4.23 1.83
N ILE A 270 7.86 -3.79 0.56
CA ILE A 270 8.58 -2.60 0.09
C ILE A 270 8.12 -1.33 0.82
N LEU A 271 6.81 -1.14 0.97
CA LEU A 271 6.28 0.05 1.67
C LEU A 271 6.63 0.04 3.16
N MET A 272 6.60 -1.12 3.80
CA MET A 272 7.07 -1.28 5.19
C MET A 272 8.54 -0.89 5.31
N ALA A 273 9.41 -1.40 4.44
CA ALA A 273 10.84 -1.07 4.45
C ALA A 273 11.10 0.42 4.24
N ILE A 274 10.42 1.04 3.26
CA ILE A 274 10.50 2.49 3.02
C ILE A 274 10.09 3.28 4.28
N ASN A 275 9.00 2.89 4.94
CA ASN A 275 8.55 3.56 6.15
C ASN A 275 9.55 3.41 7.31
N LEU A 276 10.19 2.24 7.43
CA LEU A 276 11.26 2.02 8.41
C LEU A 276 12.47 2.92 8.11
N CYS A 277 12.88 3.03 6.85
CA CYS A 277 13.96 3.94 6.46
C CYS A 277 13.60 5.40 6.78
N ILE A 278 12.40 5.86 6.41
CA ILE A 278 11.96 7.23 6.69
C ILE A 278 11.94 7.50 8.19
N SER A 279 11.44 6.57 9.01
CA SER A 279 11.42 6.72 10.47
C SER A 279 12.83 6.87 11.04
N ASN A 280 13.79 6.07 10.57
CA ASN A 280 15.19 6.14 11.01
C ASN A 280 15.91 7.41 10.50
N MET A 281 15.64 7.83 9.26
CA MET A 281 16.15 9.09 8.72
C MET A 281 15.69 10.31 9.53
N ASN A 282 14.43 10.31 9.97
CA ASN A 282 13.88 11.37 10.80
C ASN A 282 14.53 11.43 12.20
N GLN A 283 15.17 10.34 12.64
CA GLN A 283 16.00 10.30 13.85
C GLN A 283 17.45 10.72 13.59
N GLY A 284 17.80 11.12 12.36
CA GLY A 284 19.15 11.54 11.99
C GLY A 284 20.09 10.40 11.59
N ARG A 285 19.57 9.19 11.32
CA ARG A 285 20.40 8.05 10.90
C ARG A 285 20.68 8.13 9.40
N GLU A 286 21.82 8.72 9.03
CA GLU A 286 22.23 8.95 7.64
C GLU A 286 22.24 7.71 6.73
N PRO A 287 22.70 6.50 7.16
CA PRO A 287 22.74 5.33 6.28
C PRO A 287 21.37 4.99 5.66
N TYR A 288 20.29 5.27 6.38
CA TYR A 288 18.93 5.00 5.92
C TYR A 288 18.48 5.90 4.76
N ILE A 289 19.20 6.99 4.46
CA ILE A 289 18.90 7.84 3.29
C ILE A 289 19.20 7.05 2.02
N ARG A 290 20.39 6.44 1.93
CA ARG A 290 20.76 5.59 0.79
C ARG A 290 19.83 4.38 0.69
N GLU A 291 19.56 3.72 1.81
CA GLU A 291 18.63 2.58 1.82
C GLU A 291 17.23 2.97 1.32
N SER A 292 16.67 4.09 1.79
CA SER A 292 15.36 4.56 1.33
C SER A 292 15.33 4.79 -0.18
N PHE A 293 16.42 5.32 -0.75
CA PHE A 293 16.54 5.55 -2.19
C PHE A 293 16.54 4.24 -2.98
N GLU A 294 17.33 3.26 -2.56
CA GLU A 294 17.39 1.96 -3.23
C GLU A 294 16.07 1.20 -3.10
N TRP A 295 15.37 1.29 -1.96
CA TRP A 295 14.03 0.72 -1.81
C TRP A 295 12.99 1.37 -2.73
N TYR A 296 13.03 2.70 -2.89
CA TYR A 296 12.18 3.37 -3.87
C TYR A 296 12.49 2.90 -5.30
N ARG A 297 13.78 2.85 -5.69
CA ARG A 297 14.20 2.36 -7.01
C ARG A 297 13.70 0.95 -7.28
N LEU A 298 13.88 0.04 -6.31
CA LEU A 298 13.38 -1.33 -6.40
C LEU A 298 11.86 -1.34 -6.55
N GLY A 299 11.12 -0.59 -5.73
CA GLY A 299 9.67 -0.52 -5.81
C GLY A 299 9.14 0.01 -7.14
N PHE A 300 9.78 1.03 -7.73
CA PHE A 300 9.43 1.54 -9.05
C PHE A 300 9.74 0.52 -10.15
N SER A 301 10.91 -0.13 -10.10
CA SER A 301 11.28 -1.18 -11.08
C SER A 301 10.31 -2.37 -11.06
N ARG A 302 9.77 -2.70 -9.89
CA ARG A 302 8.78 -3.76 -9.68
C ARG A 302 7.34 -3.30 -9.91
N GLN A 303 7.11 -2.02 -10.22
CA GLN A 303 5.78 -1.43 -10.43
C GLN A 303 4.81 -1.68 -9.26
N VAL A 304 5.31 -1.60 -8.02
CA VAL A 304 4.51 -1.80 -6.81
C VAL A 304 4.33 -0.54 -5.97
N ILE A 305 4.93 0.60 -6.34
CA ILE A 305 4.75 1.88 -5.63
C ILE A 305 3.43 2.57 -6.01
N THR A 306 3.02 2.50 -7.28
CA THR A 306 1.77 3.11 -7.75
C THR A 306 0.55 2.26 -7.41
N GLN A 307 -0.59 2.91 -7.21
CA GLN A 307 -1.92 2.27 -7.16
C GLN A 307 -2.73 2.83 -8.32
N ASP A 308 -3.30 1.97 -9.17
CA ASP A 308 -4.03 2.39 -10.38
C ASP A 308 -3.24 3.36 -11.26
N ASN A 309 -1.92 3.14 -11.34
CA ASN A 309 -0.95 3.99 -12.03
C ASN A 309 -0.82 5.42 -11.46
N LEU A 310 -1.30 5.66 -10.24
CA LEU A 310 -1.18 6.93 -9.53
C LEU A 310 -0.13 6.88 -8.42
N LEU A 311 0.56 8.01 -8.25
CA LEU A 311 1.48 8.32 -7.16
C LEU A 311 0.87 9.38 -6.24
N THR A 312 1.06 9.19 -4.94
CA THR A 312 0.74 10.26 -3.99
C THR A 312 1.78 11.37 -4.10
N ARG A 313 1.35 12.61 -3.87
CA ARG A 313 2.27 13.77 -3.79
C ARG A 313 3.37 13.57 -2.76
N ALA A 314 3.02 12.98 -1.61
CA ALA A 314 3.97 12.73 -0.53
C ALA A 314 5.07 11.76 -0.97
N THR A 315 4.71 10.62 -1.57
CA THR A 315 5.68 9.66 -2.12
C THR A 315 6.58 10.32 -3.16
N TYR A 316 5.99 11.04 -4.11
CA TYR A 316 6.73 11.72 -5.17
C TYR A 316 7.77 12.70 -4.58
N LEU A 317 7.35 13.59 -3.68
CA LEU A 317 8.26 14.57 -3.07
C LEU A 317 9.28 13.97 -2.10
N ASN A 318 8.97 12.83 -1.47
CA ASN A 318 9.94 12.10 -0.65
C ASN A 318 11.09 11.56 -1.50
N VAL A 319 10.78 10.93 -2.64
CA VAL A 319 11.76 10.43 -3.61
C VAL A 319 12.68 11.56 -4.08
N ILE A 320 12.10 12.70 -4.46
CA ILE A 320 12.85 13.91 -4.83
C ILE A 320 13.77 14.34 -3.68
N THR A 321 13.23 14.47 -2.46
CA THR A 321 14.03 14.91 -1.29
C THR A 321 15.22 14.00 -1.03
N ILE A 322 15.00 12.69 -1.08
CA ILE A 322 16.04 11.68 -0.82
C ILE A 322 17.12 11.73 -1.91
N GLY A 323 16.72 11.69 -3.19
CA GLY A 323 17.70 11.69 -4.28
C GLY A 323 18.49 13.01 -4.36
N LEU A 324 17.85 14.15 -4.06
CA LEU A 324 18.56 15.44 -3.96
C LEU A 324 19.60 15.44 -2.83
N ARG A 325 19.24 14.88 -1.66
CA ARG A 325 20.16 14.76 -0.52
C ARG A 325 21.38 13.87 -0.83
N LEU A 326 21.18 12.87 -1.68
CA LEU A 326 22.25 11.97 -2.17
C LEU A 326 22.96 12.52 -3.42
N GLN A 327 22.58 13.70 -3.91
CA GLN A 327 23.12 14.33 -5.12
C GLN A 327 22.93 13.48 -6.40
N GLU A 328 21.89 12.64 -6.43
CA GLU A 328 21.51 11.78 -7.56
C GLU A 328 20.75 12.58 -8.64
N TYR A 329 21.28 13.73 -9.04
CA TYR A 329 20.57 14.74 -9.83
C TYR A 329 20.06 14.22 -11.18
N ASP A 330 20.87 13.45 -11.89
CA ASP A 330 20.48 12.88 -13.19
C ASP A 330 19.34 11.86 -13.05
N TRP A 331 19.37 11.07 -11.97
CA TRP A 331 18.29 10.13 -11.68
C TRP A 331 17.01 10.90 -11.33
N ILE A 332 17.10 11.94 -10.49
CA ILE A 332 15.96 12.80 -10.14
C ILE A 332 15.34 13.46 -11.36
N ARG A 333 16.16 13.98 -12.29
CA ARG A 333 15.67 14.57 -13.55
C ARG A 333 14.84 13.57 -14.35
N ARG A 334 15.39 12.37 -14.59
CA ARG A 334 14.66 11.29 -15.28
C ARG A 334 13.40 10.86 -14.54
N PHE A 335 13.45 10.81 -13.20
CA PHE A 335 12.29 10.48 -12.38
C PHE A 335 11.16 11.49 -12.56
N ILE A 336 11.46 12.79 -12.50
CA ILE A 336 10.48 13.86 -12.74
C ILE A 336 9.83 13.68 -14.12
N ASP A 337 10.64 13.52 -15.17
CA ASP A 337 10.15 13.43 -16.55
C ASP A 337 9.25 12.20 -16.78
N SER A 338 9.54 11.09 -16.11
CA SER A 338 8.83 9.82 -16.30
C SER A 338 7.62 9.61 -15.37
N HIS A 339 7.64 10.16 -14.16
CA HIS A 339 6.63 9.85 -13.12
C HIS A 339 5.66 11.00 -12.83
N THR A 340 5.90 12.23 -13.34
CA THR A 340 4.97 13.36 -13.12
C THR A 340 3.55 13.05 -13.61
N LYS A 341 3.42 12.35 -14.74
CA LYS A 341 2.10 11.97 -15.30
C LYS A 341 1.30 11.04 -14.39
N GLN A 342 1.93 10.42 -13.41
CA GLN A 342 1.29 9.55 -12.43
C GLN A 342 0.73 10.33 -11.24
N LEU A 343 0.95 11.64 -11.14
CA LEU A 343 0.25 12.48 -10.17
C LEU A 343 -1.18 12.78 -10.65
N GLU A 344 -2.09 12.99 -9.69
CA GLU A 344 -3.46 13.46 -9.98
C GLU A 344 -3.42 14.79 -10.76
N ASP A 345 -4.36 14.95 -11.71
CA ASP A 345 -4.35 16.07 -12.64
C ASP A 345 -4.36 17.44 -11.94
N ASP A 346 -5.13 17.58 -10.85
CA ASP A 346 -5.35 18.84 -10.14
C ASP A 346 -4.13 19.29 -9.30
N ILE A 347 -3.14 18.41 -9.11
CA ILE A 347 -1.95 18.67 -8.31
C ILE A 347 -0.65 18.61 -9.11
N ARG A 348 -0.71 18.05 -10.33
CA ARG A 348 0.45 17.65 -11.14
C ARG A 348 1.39 18.82 -11.41
N GLU A 349 0.88 19.88 -12.03
CA GLU A 349 1.68 21.01 -12.53
C GLU A 349 2.45 21.73 -11.41
N ASN A 350 1.76 22.05 -10.30
CA ASN A 350 2.38 22.67 -9.14
C ASN A 350 3.43 21.77 -8.48
N THR A 351 3.16 20.46 -8.41
CA THR A 351 4.09 19.50 -7.81
C THR A 351 5.33 19.30 -8.68
N GLU A 352 5.17 19.24 -10.00
CA GLU A 352 6.27 19.18 -10.95
C GLU A 352 7.15 20.43 -10.87
N SER A 353 6.54 21.62 -10.96
CA SER A 353 7.24 22.91 -10.90
C SER A 353 8.03 23.05 -9.61
N PHE A 354 7.44 22.65 -8.48
CA PHE A 354 8.13 22.64 -7.20
C PHE A 354 9.30 21.64 -7.17
N ALA A 355 9.13 20.43 -7.71
CA ALA A 355 10.20 19.44 -7.76
C ALA A 355 11.37 19.89 -8.65
N ARG A 356 11.09 20.49 -9.81
CA ARG A 356 12.11 21.06 -10.70
C ARG A 356 12.82 22.27 -10.05
N ALA A 357 12.08 23.15 -9.37
CA ALA A 357 12.67 24.26 -8.62
C ALA A 357 13.62 23.78 -7.51
N ARG A 358 13.29 22.68 -6.83
CA ARG A 358 14.18 22.07 -5.82
C ARG A 358 15.46 21.49 -6.45
N LEU A 359 15.34 20.82 -7.60
CA LEU A 359 16.51 20.34 -8.33
C LEU A 359 17.41 21.49 -8.77
N ALA A 360 16.82 22.55 -9.33
CA ALA A 360 17.54 23.75 -9.75
C ALA A 360 18.24 24.45 -8.57
N TYR A 361 17.57 24.53 -7.41
CA TYR A 361 18.16 25.06 -6.18
C TYR A 361 19.43 24.30 -5.75
N GLU A 362 19.38 22.97 -5.72
CA GLU A 362 20.56 22.16 -5.35
C GLU A 362 21.70 22.29 -6.38
N GLN A 363 21.37 22.58 -7.65
CA GLN A 363 22.33 22.85 -8.71
C GLN A 363 22.80 24.32 -8.76
N LYS A 364 22.28 25.19 -7.88
CA LYS A 364 22.47 26.65 -7.87
C LYS A 364 22.03 27.35 -9.17
N ASP A 365 21.13 26.74 -9.92
CA ASP A 365 20.51 27.32 -11.12
C ASP A 365 19.25 28.11 -10.72
N TYR A 366 19.47 29.27 -10.10
CA TYR A 366 18.38 30.10 -9.59
C TYR A 366 17.55 30.76 -10.71
N ASP A 367 18.18 31.02 -11.86
CA ASP A 367 17.53 31.61 -13.03
C ASP A 367 16.42 30.71 -13.58
N THR A 368 16.66 29.39 -13.61
CA THR A 368 15.64 28.42 -14.00
C THR A 368 14.67 28.11 -12.86
N GLY A 369 15.17 28.02 -11.62
CA GLY A 369 14.38 27.59 -10.47
C GLY A 369 13.34 28.61 -9.98
N MET A 370 13.68 29.90 -9.97
CA MET A 370 12.82 30.96 -9.39
C MET A 370 11.51 31.17 -10.18
N PRO A 371 11.51 31.24 -11.53
CA PRO A 371 10.26 31.36 -12.30
C PRO A 371 9.29 30.20 -12.06
N LEU A 372 9.82 28.97 -11.95
CA LEU A 372 9.02 27.78 -11.63
C LEU A 372 8.39 27.91 -10.24
N LEU A 373 9.17 28.36 -9.25
CA LEU A 373 8.70 28.49 -7.88
C LEU A 373 7.67 29.61 -7.71
N ALA A 374 7.78 30.70 -8.48
CA ALA A 374 6.83 31.81 -8.46
C ALA A 374 5.42 31.41 -8.96
N GLN A 375 5.33 30.36 -9.79
CA GLN A 375 4.07 29.84 -10.32
C GLN A 375 3.41 28.82 -9.39
N VAL A 376 4.14 28.29 -8.41
CA VAL A 376 3.63 27.27 -7.50
C VAL A 376 2.61 27.86 -6.52
N ASP A 377 1.35 27.46 -6.66
CA ASP A 377 0.28 27.77 -5.70
C ASP A 377 -0.35 26.49 -5.14
N PHE A 378 0.20 26.01 -4.02
CA PHE A 378 -0.34 24.82 -3.36
C PHE A 378 -1.58 25.17 -2.52
N LYS A 379 -2.72 24.55 -2.85
CA LYS A 379 -3.93 24.57 -2.01
C LYS A 379 -3.67 24.04 -0.59
N HIS A 380 -2.77 23.06 -0.47
CA HIS A 380 -2.46 22.42 0.80
C HIS A 380 -1.42 23.25 1.59
N PRO A 381 -1.73 23.69 2.84
CA PRO A 381 -0.93 24.67 3.55
C PRO A 381 0.55 24.31 3.77
N VAL A 382 0.84 23.04 4.08
CA VAL A 382 2.22 22.57 4.33
C VAL A 382 3.11 22.69 3.09
N TYR A 383 2.64 22.22 1.92
CA TYR A 383 3.43 22.30 0.70
C TYR A 383 3.62 23.75 0.24
N ASN A 384 2.62 24.61 0.46
CA ASN A 384 2.74 26.03 0.15
C ASN A 384 3.84 26.70 0.97
N ILE A 385 3.87 26.45 2.29
CA ILE A 385 4.91 27.02 3.14
C ILE A 385 6.30 26.40 2.87
N MET A 386 6.37 25.15 2.41
CA MET A 386 7.62 24.55 1.92
C MET A 386 8.15 25.27 0.66
N ALA A 387 7.28 25.55 -0.32
CA ALA A 387 7.66 26.31 -1.51
C ALA A 387 8.15 27.72 -1.14
N LYS A 388 7.44 28.39 -0.23
CA LYS A 388 7.84 29.71 0.28
C LYS A 388 9.17 29.68 1.03
N THR A 389 9.45 28.61 1.78
CA THR A 389 10.74 28.39 2.45
C THR A 389 11.88 28.25 1.44
N LEU A 390 11.68 27.51 0.34
CA LEU A 390 12.68 27.41 -0.72
C LEU A 390 12.95 28.78 -1.36
N GLN A 391 11.89 29.55 -1.61
CA GLN A 391 12.00 30.88 -2.20
C GLN A 391 12.77 31.84 -1.29
N LEU A 392 12.47 31.78 0.01
CA LEU A 392 13.18 32.52 1.05
C LEU A 392 14.69 32.21 1.06
N LYS A 393 15.05 30.93 0.92
CA LYS A 393 16.46 30.50 0.87
C LYS A 393 17.16 31.07 -0.36
N ILE A 394 16.50 31.04 -1.52
CA ILE A 394 17.08 31.62 -2.75
C ILE A 394 17.29 33.12 -2.57
N TYR A 395 16.27 33.89 -2.13
CA TYR A 395 16.42 35.33 -1.91
C TYR A 395 17.55 35.68 -0.97
N TYR A 396 17.74 34.90 0.10
CA TYR A 396 18.86 35.07 1.01
C TYR A 396 20.21 34.84 0.31
N GLU A 397 20.33 33.81 -0.52
CA GLU A 397 21.59 33.43 -1.18
C GLU A 397 21.98 34.33 -2.35
N ILE A 398 21.04 35.07 -2.93
CA ILE A 398 21.29 36.06 -3.99
C ILE A 398 21.27 37.52 -3.48
N ASP A 399 21.30 37.71 -2.15
CA ASP A 399 21.30 39.02 -1.48
C ASP A 399 20.08 39.93 -1.78
N GLU A 400 18.96 39.34 -2.19
CA GLU A 400 17.68 40.03 -2.43
C GLU A 400 16.89 40.23 -1.12
N TYR A 401 17.46 41.01 -0.19
CA TYR A 401 16.96 41.14 1.18
C TYR A 401 15.59 41.80 1.28
N ASP A 402 15.22 42.73 0.38
CA ASP A 402 13.91 43.37 0.39
C ASP A 402 12.78 42.37 0.05
N ALA A 403 13.02 41.52 -0.95
CA ALA A 403 12.12 40.43 -1.31
C ALA A 403 12.05 39.37 -0.20
N MET A 404 13.20 39.05 0.40
CA MET A 404 13.29 38.15 1.55
C MET A 404 12.48 38.65 2.75
N ASP A 405 12.60 39.92 3.14
CA ASP A 405 11.86 40.49 4.28
C ASP A 405 10.35 40.50 4.01
N SER A 406 9.95 40.87 2.78
CA SER A 406 8.55 40.78 2.34
C SER A 406 8.01 39.33 2.43
N GLN A 407 8.83 38.35 2.06
CA GLN A 407 8.48 36.93 2.14
C GLN A 407 8.34 36.47 3.60
N LEU A 408 9.25 36.86 4.49
CA LEU A 408 9.20 36.53 5.92
C LEU A 408 7.92 37.04 6.58
N ASP A 409 7.48 38.25 6.23
CA ASP A 409 6.25 38.85 6.75
C ASP A 409 5.00 38.14 6.21
N SER A 410 5.02 37.77 4.92
CA SER A 410 3.95 36.98 4.31
C SER A 410 3.85 35.58 4.96
N MET A 411 4.98 34.92 5.20
CA MET A 411 5.04 33.61 5.86
C MET A 411 4.55 33.70 7.31
N THR A 412 4.98 34.72 8.06
CA THR A 412 4.50 34.97 9.44
C THR A 412 2.97 35.09 9.48
N THR A 413 2.41 35.89 8.56
CA THR A 413 0.95 36.08 8.45
C THR A 413 0.24 34.79 8.05
N TYR A 414 0.82 34.03 7.12
CA TYR A 414 0.26 32.76 6.64
C TYR A 414 0.19 31.72 7.77
N LEU A 415 1.28 31.54 8.53
CA LEU A 415 1.35 30.60 9.66
C LEU A 415 0.31 30.91 10.76
N ARG A 416 0.03 32.20 10.99
CA ARG A 416 -1.01 32.63 11.94
C ARG A 416 -2.44 32.34 11.45
N ARG A 417 -2.69 32.49 10.14
CA ARG A 417 -4.04 32.38 9.54
C ARG A 417 -4.46 30.95 9.20
N LYS A 418 -3.51 30.07 8.89
CA LYS A 418 -3.81 28.71 8.42
C LYS A 418 -3.82 27.69 9.55
N THR A 419 -4.75 26.75 9.45
CA THR A 419 -4.81 25.58 10.32
C THR A 419 -3.69 24.62 9.93
N LEU A 420 -2.71 24.48 10.82
CA LEU A 420 -1.54 23.61 10.72
C LEU A 420 -1.38 22.93 12.08
N SER A 421 -0.78 21.75 12.12
CA SER A 421 -0.38 21.13 13.38
C SER A 421 0.68 22.00 14.09
N ASP A 422 0.73 21.90 15.42
CA ASP A 422 1.67 22.68 16.23
C ASP A 422 3.12 22.42 15.81
N LEU A 423 3.47 21.16 15.53
CA LEU A 423 4.78 20.78 15.00
C LEU A 423 5.17 21.56 13.73
N HIS A 424 4.25 21.72 12.77
CA HIS A 424 4.54 22.47 11.54
C HIS A 424 4.63 23.97 11.82
N LYS A 425 3.74 24.52 12.66
CA LYS A 425 3.79 25.94 13.04
C LYS A 425 5.10 26.29 13.72
N ASP A 426 5.54 25.47 14.67
CA ASP A 426 6.79 25.66 15.38
C ASP A 426 8.00 25.55 14.45
N ASN A 427 8.01 24.56 13.55
CA ASN A 427 9.10 24.38 12.59
C ASN A 427 9.28 25.60 11.67
N PHE A 428 8.21 26.00 10.97
CA PHE A 428 8.28 27.13 10.04
C PHE A 428 8.40 28.48 10.77
N GLY A 429 7.84 28.59 11.98
CA GLY A 429 8.04 29.74 12.85
C GLY A 429 9.50 29.90 13.28
N ASN A 430 10.17 28.81 13.63
CA ASN A 430 11.60 28.80 13.94
C ASN A 430 12.43 29.22 12.71
N ILE A 431 12.12 28.72 11.51
CA ILE A 431 12.79 29.13 10.26
C ILE A 431 12.67 30.64 10.06
N VAL A 432 11.46 31.18 10.08
CA VAL A 432 11.21 32.63 9.91
C VAL A 432 11.97 33.45 10.95
N ARG A 433 11.93 33.02 12.22
CA ARG A 433 12.61 33.71 13.33
C ARG A 433 14.13 33.73 13.13
N PHE A 434 14.73 32.59 12.77
CA PHE A 434 16.18 32.49 12.64
C PHE A 434 16.71 33.19 11.39
N VAL A 435 16.02 33.10 10.25
CA VAL A 435 16.41 33.84 9.04
C VAL A 435 16.38 35.35 9.29
N ARG A 436 15.31 35.86 9.91
CA ARG A 436 15.18 37.28 10.26
C ARG A 436 16.28 37.78 11.21
N ARG A 437 16.72 36.93 12.14
CA ARG A 437 17.82 37.28 13.06
C ARG A 437 19.17 37.20 12.36
N MET A 438 19.35 36.21 11.51
CA MET A 438 20.56 36.02 10.74
C MET A 438 20.79 37.20 9.80
N SER A 439 19.77 37.65 9.04
CA SER A 439 19.90 38.79 8.11
C SER A 439 20.27 40.11 8.81
N ARG A 440 19.80 40.31 10.05
CA ARG A 440 20.05 41.50 10.88
C ARG A 440 21.36 41.47 11.67
N LEU A 441 22.13 40.39 11.60
CA LEU A 441 23.42 40.31 12.27
C LEU A 441 24.39 41.34 11.66
N LYS A 442 25.08 42.11 12.48
CA LYS A 442 26.11 43.05 11.99
C LYS A 442 27.40 42.29 11.67
N PRO A 443 28.12 42.62 10.57
CA PRO A 443 29.43 42.04 10.30
C PRO A 443 30.37 42.21 11.51
N GLY A 444 31.02 41.12 11.94
CA GLY A 444 32.00 41.13 13.03
C GLY A 444 31.46 40.96 14.46
N ASP A 445 30.14 40.90 14.69
CA ASP A 445 29.55 40.67 16.03
C ASP A 445 29.65 39.19 16.44
N ARG A 446 30.88 38.77 16.80
CA ARG A 446 31.21 37.36 17.15
C ARG A 446 30.37 36.80 18.29
N LYS A 447 30.02 37.63 19.28
CA LYS A 447 29.22 37.22 20.43
C LYS A 447 27.80 36.87 20.00
N LYS A 448 27.12 37.76 19.28
CA LYS A 448 25.75 37.46 18.78
C LYS A 448 25.72 36.35 17.76
N LYS A 449 26.79 36.19 16.96
CA LYS A 449 26.94 35.05 16.04
C LYS A 449 26.96 33.73 16.81
N ALA A 450 27.77 33.64 17.87
CA ALA A 450 27.86 32.46 18.73
C ALA A 450 26.51 32.17 19.44
N GLU A 451 25.86 33.20 20.01
CA GLU A 451 24.54 33.06 20.64
C GLU A 451 23.48 32.57 19.64
N LEU A 452 23.49 33.08 18.40
CA LEU A 452 22.55 32.64 17.37
C LEU A 452 22.84 31.19 16.95
N ARG A 453 24.11 30.78 16.85
CA ARG A 453 24.51 29.42 16.54
C ARG A 453 23.95 28.43 17.56
N GLU A 454 24.20 28.68 18.84
CA GLU A 454 23.73 27.83 19.94
C GLU A 454 22.21 27.69 19.92
N GLN A 455 21.49 28.77 19.63
CA GLN A 455 20.03 28.73 19.55
C GLN A 455 19.51 27.95 18.34
N ILE A 456 20.22 27.96 17.21
CA ILE A 456 19.89 27.14 16.03
C ILE A 456 20.17 25.66 16.33
N GLU A 457 21.30 25.35 16.97
CA GLU A 457 21.69 23.99 17.34
C GLU A 457 20.66 23.37 18.30
N ASN A 458 20.21 24.14 19.30
CA ASN A 458 19.25 23.69 20.31
C ASN A 458 17.78 23.76 19.89
N ALA A 459 17.46 24.37 18.74
CA ALA A 459 16.08 24.44 18.27
C ALA A 459 15.56 23.09 17.78
N SER A 460 14.38 22.71 18.27
CA SER A 460 13.60 21.56 17.80
C SER A 460 12.10 21.88 17.93
N PRO A 461 11.28 21.73 16.87
CA PRO A 461 11.64 21.29 15.51
C PRO A 461 12.34 22.40 14.69
N LEU A 462 13.31 22.03 13.84
CA LEU A 462 13.93 22.92 12.85
C LEU A 462 14.50 22.13 11.66
N THR A 463 13.75 22.06 10.56
CA THR A 463 14.13 21.28 9.37
C THR A 463 15.29 21.89 8.59
N GLU A 464 15.40 23.22 8.54
CA GLU A 464 16.48 23.93 7.82
C GLU A 464 17.71 24.20 8.69
N LYS A 465 17.92 23.42 9.76
CA LYS A 465 19.03 23.63 10.72
C LYS A 465 20.40 23.64 10.02
N LYS A 466 20.64 22.65 9.16
CA LYS A 466 21.90 22.53 8.40
C LYS A 466 22.17 23.78 7.55
N TRP A 467 21.18 24.20 6.75
CA TRP A 467 21.30 25.37 5.90
C TRP A 467 21.53 26.66 6.72
N LEU A 468 20.80 26.86 7.82
CA LEU A 468 21.00 28.03 8.69
C LEU A 468 22.41 28.12 9.27
N LEU A 469 22.99 26.99 9.68
CA LEU A 469 24.36 26.93 10.20
C LEU A 469 25.38 27.23 9.09
N GLU A 470 25.20 26.66 7.90
CA GLU A 470 26.06 26.91 6.74
C GLU A 470 26.05 28.39 6.32
N GLN A 471 24.87 29.03 6.29
CA GLN A 471 24.76 30.46 5.97
C GLN A 471 25.34 31.34 7.08
N LEU A 472 25.20 30.95 8.34
CA LEU A 472 25.83 31.64 9.46
C LEU A 472 27.36 31.57 9.37
N ASP A 473 27.92 30.44 8.93
CA ASP A 473 29.37 30.25 8.78
C ASP A 473 29.98 31.07 7.65
N LYS A 474 29.23 31.33 6.55
CA LYS A 474 29.67 32.18 5.44
C LYS A 474 29.71 33.68 5.76
N ARG A 475 29.00 34.12 6.80
CA ARG A 475 28.92 35.53 7.26
C ARG A 475 30.04 35.86 8.25
#